data_AF-A0A9P6R974-F1
#
_entry.id   AF-A0A9P6R974-F1
#
_cell.length_a   1.000
_cell.length_b   1.000
_cell.length_c   1.000
_cell.angle_alpha   90.00
_cell.angle_beta   90.00
_cell.angle_gamma   90.00
#
_symmetry.space_group_name_H-M   'P 1'
#
loop_
_entity.id
_entity.type
_entity.pdbx_description
1 polymer ?
#
loop_
_entity_poly.entity_id
_entity_poly.type
_entity_poly.pdbx_seq_one_letter_code
_entity_poly.pdbx_strand_id
1 'polypeptide(L)' 'MSAEGKRIYTLKKLTPEGKVTRSAHPARFSPDDKYSRHRVTLKKRFNILLTQLPQKQY' A
#
# COMPACT_ATOMS: atom_id res chain seq x y z
N MET A 1 -7.53 6.89 9.84
CA MET A 1 -8.68 7.13 8.95
C MET A 1 -9.67 7.96 9.74
N SER A 2 -10.31 8.96 9.14
CA SER A 2 -11.46 9.62 9.76
C SER A 2 -12.61 8.61 9.88
N ALA A 3 -13.60 8.87 10.73
CA ALA A 3 -14.84 8.10 10.82
C ALA A 3 -15.55 8.00 9.45
N GLU A 4 -15.33 8.98 8.57
CA GLU A 4 -15.84 9.01 7.18
C GLU A 4 -14.97 8.24 6.17
N GLY A 5 -13.95 7.49 6.61
CA GLY A 5 -13.04 6.76 5.71
C GLY A 5 -12.02 7.62 4.96
N LYS A 6 -11.94 8.93 5.26
CA LYS A 6 -10.93 9.84 4.67
C LYS A 6 -9.55 9.67 5.32
N ARG A 7 -8.48 9.89 4.55
CA ARG A 7 -7.11 9.93 5.09
C ARG A 7 -6.91 11.21 5.91
N ILE A 8 -6.27 11.08 7.08
CA ILE A 8 -5.87 12.21 7.93
C ILE A 8 -4.37 12.39 7.76
N TYR A 9 -3.94 13.60 7.38
CA TYR A 9 -2.54 13.92 7.12
C TYR A 9 -1.92 14.63 8.33
N THR A 10 -0.66 14.34 8.60
CA THR A 10 0.10 14.95 9.70
C THR A 10 1.59 14.91 9.41
N LEU A 11 2.34 15.80 10.07
CA LEU A 11 3.80 15.79 10.08
C LEU A 11 4.38 15.05 11.30
N LYS A 12 3.52 14.65 12.26
CA LYS A 12 3.95 13.90 13.45
C LYS A 12 4.37 12.48 13.05
N LYS A 13 5.38 11.93 13.73
CA LYS A 13 5.87 10.55 13.51
C LYS A 13 4.91 9.49 14.04
N LEU A 14 4.08 9.85 15.02
CA LEU A 14 3.12 8.95 15.67
C LEU A 14 1.70 9.54 15.54
N THR A 15 0.72 8.65 15.37
CA THR A 15 -0.69 9.00 15.49
C THR A 15 -1.07 9.20 16.96
N PRO A 16 -2.24 9.81 17.26
CA PRO A 16 -2.74 9.89 18.65
C PRO A 16 -2.90 8.52 19.33
N GLU A 17 -3.08 7.46 18.53
CA GLU A 17 -3.14 6.05 18.99
C GLU A 17 -1.75 5.39 19.13
N GLY A 18 -0.65 6.13 18.97
CA GLY A 18 0.72 5.61 19.08
C GLY A 18 1.23 4.82 17.88
N LYS A 19 0.51 4.77 16.76
CA LYS A 19 0.95 4.05 15.53
C LYS A 19 1.91 4.93 14.71
N VAL A 20 2.91 4.32 14.08
CA VAL A 20 3.86 5.04 13.21
C VAL A 20 3.14 5.55 11.96
N THR A 21 3.35 6.82 11.62
CA THR A 21 2.78 7.45 10.43
C THR A 21 3.50 7.00 9.16
N ARG A 22 2.79 7.04 8.03
CA ARG A 22 3.30 6.61 6.71
C ARG A 22 3.34 7.78 5.75
N SER A 23 4.22 7.72 4.76
CA SER A 23 4.27 8.73 3.70
C SER A 23 2.94 8.78 2.95
N ALA A 24 2.45 10.00 2.71
CA ALA A 24 1.26 10.23 1.90
C ALA A 24 1.51 9.97 0.40
N HIS A 25 2.78 10.02 -0.01
CA HIS A 25 3.21 9.80 -1.38
C HIS A 25 3.44 8.30 -1.64
N PRO A 26 3.08 7.79 -2.84
CA PRO A 26 3.37 6.42 -3.24
C PRO A 26 4.87 6.18 -3.40
N ALA A 27 5.28 4.92 -3.36
CA ALA A 27 6.66 4.54 -3.64
C ALA A 27 7.05 4.94 -5.08
N ARG A 28 8.27 5.46 -5.26
CA ARG A 28 8.77 5.93 -6.55
C ARG A 28 8.90 4.77 -7.54
N PHE A 29 8.45 4.98 -8.78
CA PHE A 29 8.66 4.03 -9.85
C PHE A 29 10.16 3.93 -10.20
N SER A 30 10.64 2.71 -10.43
CA SER A 30 12.00 2.42 -10.88
C SER A 30 11.92 1.39 -12.01
N PRO A 31 12.43 1.68 -13.21
CA PRO A 31 12.32 0.75 -14.35
C PRO A 31 12.98 -0.61 -14.09
N ASP A 32 14.13 -0.62 -13.41
CA ASP A 32 14.88 -1.84 -13.08
C ASP A 32 14.11 -2.78 -12.15
N ASP A 33 13.29 -2.22 -11.25
CA ASP A 33 12.45 -2.97 -10.31
C ASP A 33 13.14 -4.21 -9.70
N LYS A 34 14.35 -4.03 -9.16
CA LYS A 34 15.22 -5.10 -8.63
C LYS A 34 14.52 -6.10 -7.69
N TYR A 35 13.50 -5.65 -6.95
CA TYR A 35 12.75 -6.48 -6.00
C TYR A 35 11.38 -6.93 -6.52
N SER A 36 11.13 -6.84 -7.82
CA SER A 36 9.90 -7.27 -8.50
C SER A 36 9.50 -8.70 -8.12
N ARG A 37 10.43 -9.65 -8.20
CA ARG A 37 10.22 -11.07 -7.84
C ARG A 37 9.68 -11.21 -6.42
N HIS A 38 10.33 -10.55 -5.46
CA HIS A 38 9.93 -10.59 -4.04
C HIS A 38 8.52 -10.02 -3.85
N ARG A 39 8.22 -8.86 -4.47
CA ARG A 39 6.90 -8.22 -4.40
C ARG A 39 5.81 -9.13 -4.96
N VAL A 40 6.04 -9.77 -6.11
CA VAL A 40 5.08 -10.69 -6.74
C VAL A 40 4.88 -11.95 -5.89
N THR A 41 5.95 -12.55 -5.39
CA THR A 41 5.87 -13.76 -4.54
C THR A 41 5.07 -13.49 -3.25
N LEU A 42 5.29 -12.36 -2.59
CA LEU A 42 4.51 -11.98 -1.41
C LEU A 42 3.03 -11.75 -1.74
N LYS A 43 2.73 -11.04 -2.83
CA LYS A 43 1.34 -10.83 -3.27
C LYS A 43 0.62 -12.15 -3.55
N LYS A 44 1.29 -13.11 -4.20
CA LYS A 44 0.74 -14.46 -4.45
C LYS A 44 0.46 -15.21 -3.15
N ARG A 45 1.40 -15.17 -2.19
CA ARG A 45 1.26 -15.87 -0.90
C ARG A 45 0.03 -15.41 -0.10
N PHE A 46 -0.31 -14.13 -0.18
CA PHE A 46 -1.46 -13.55 0.52
C PHE A 46 -2.71 -13.45 -0.36
N ASN A 47 -2.74 -14.07 -1.55
CA ASN A 47 -3.88 -14.06 -2.48
C ASN A 47 -4.37 -12.65 -2.86
N ILE A 48 -3.46 -11.67 -2.93
CA ILE A 48 -3.76 -10.27 -3.32
C ILE A 48 -3.14 -9.89 -4.66
N LEU A 49 -2.64 -10.86 -5.43
CA LEU A 49 -2.14 -10.60 -6.77
C LEU A 49 -3.32 -10.33 -7.70
N LEU A 50 -3.32 -9.17 -8.37
CA LEU A 50 -4.44 -8.72 -9.20
C LEU A 50 -4.83 -9.72 -10.30
N THR A 51 -3.86 -10.46 -10.85
CA THR A 51 -4.13 -11.46 -11.91
C THR A 51 -4.84 -12.71 -11.41
N GLN A 52 -4.95 -12.91 -10.08
CA GLN A 52 -5.71 -14.00 -9.47
C GLN A 52 -7.17 -13.58 -9.17
N LEU A 53 -7.47 -12.29 -9.21
CA LEU A 53 -8.79 -11.74 -8.92
C LEU A 53 -9.64 -11.69 -10.21
N PRO A 54 -10.97 -11.76 -10.11
CA PRO A 54 -11.85 -11.57 -11.27
C PRO A 54 -11.61 -10.19 -11.90
N GLN A 55 -11.78 -10.12 -13.21
CA GLN A 55 -11.65 -8.86 -13.94
C GLN A 55 -12.63 -7.83 -13.37
N LYS A 56 -12.11 -6.62 -13.11
CA LYS A 56 -12.94 -5.50 -12.66
C LYS A 56 -13.93 -5.14 -13.78
N GLN A 57 -15.22 -5.24 -13.48
CA GLN A 57 -16.28 -4.70 -14.33
C GLN A 57 -16.19 -3.16 -14.26
N TYR A 58 -16.19 -2.51 -15.42
CA TYR A 58 -16.10 -1.05 -15.55
C TYR A 58 -17.48 -0.41 -15.55
#